data_AF-A0A834XVV8-F1
#
_entry.id   AF-A0A834XVV8-F1
#
_cell.length_a   1.000
_cell.length_b   1.000
_cell.length_c   1.000
_cell.angle_alpha   90.00
_cell.angle_beta   90.00
_cell.angle_gamma   90.00
#
_symmetry.space_group_name_H-M   'P 1'
#
loop_
_entity.id
_entity.type
_entity.pdbx_description
1 polymer ?
#
loop_
_entity_poly.entity_id
_entity_poly.type
_entity_poly.pdbx_seq_one_letter_code
_entity_poly.pdbx_strand_id
1 'polypeptide(L)'
;MSLTRILSKSLRLNFQLSKCLAKCFSTTISSKKIQLNTEEKSENVLKMADYDSRGQRPIVPSQYRHIYPEFLPDPKQEFRNKLREKLERTDMMARRSVIDIPEFYVGSIVAVTYSEPHAPNKTNRFLGICIQRTGCGLRAAFVLRNVVDHMGIEKEYYLYDPTIQQIECKRLEKRLDDELLYLRDAPPEYSTFPLDMETEFLPDGAEVPVNKIVIPLKERPWRTKWELHDMKGLLPETVIAGKNRMKRAAAFKKPWEKYDLMKIYRETIPDEEQQAIYSEVHSKLNQLELSRKKMKRKRGFVRPTKEH
;
A
#
# COMPACT_ATOMS: atom_id res chain seq x y z
N MET A 1 -42.05 -51.22 12.25
CA MET A 1 -40.82 -51.14 13.07
C MET A 1 -39.71 -51.90 12.37
N SER A 2 -38.46 -51.45 12.55
CA SER A 2 -37.20 -52.00 12.01
C SER A 2 -36.74 -51.44 10.66
N LEU A 3 -35.93 -50.38 10.78
CA LEU A 3 -35.16 -49.73 9.73
C LEU A 3 -33.94 -50.59 9.35
N THR A 4 -33.71 -50.72 8.06
CA THR A 4 -32.48 -51.27 7.49
C THR A 4 -31.37 -50.23 7.39
N ARG A 5 -30.13 -50.73 7.56
CA ARG A 5 -28.91 -50.44 6.77
C ARG A 5 -27.93 -49.34 7.21
N ILE A 6 -26.68 -49.83 7.36
CA ILE A 6 -25.37 -49.24 7.02
C ILE A 6 -24.69 -48.41 8.13
N LEU A 7 -23.89 -49.11 8.93
CA LEU A 7 -22.71 -48.57 9.61
C LEU A 7 -21.52 -49.47 9.25
N SER A 8 -20.57 -48.97 8.47
CA SER A 8 -19.23 -49.56 8.45
C SER A 8 -18.18 -48.55 7.99
N LYS A 9 -17.02 -48.62 8.66
CA LYS A 9 -15.70 -48.07 8.31
C LYS A 9 -15.40 -46.62 8.73
N SER A 10 -15.29 -46.43 10.04
CA SER A 10 -14.24 -45.60 10.62
C SER A 10 -13.80 -46.26 11.93
N LEU A 11 -12.52 -46.15 12.29
CA LEU A 11 -11.84 -46.73 13.46
C LEU A 11 -11.33 -48.17 13.28
N ARG A 12 -10.17 -48.30 12.62
CA ARG A 12 -9.09 -49.26 12.96
C ARG A 12 -7.93 -49.07 11.98
N LEU A 13 -7.04 -48.14 12.26
CA LEU A 13 -5.66 -48.12 11.76
C LEU A 13 -4.89 -47.02 12.51
N ASN A 14 -4.48 -47.36 13.73
CA ASN A 14 -3.40 -46.71 14.47
C ASN A 14 -3.09 -47.59 15.67
N PHE A 15 -2.33 -48.66 15.45
CA PHE A 15 -1.47 -49.29 16.45
C PHE A 15 -0.74 -50.47 15.78
N GLN A 16 0.43 -50.20 15.20
CA GLN A 16 1.54 -51.15 15.01
C GLN A 16 2.58 -50.48 14.11
N LEU A 17 3.66 -49.99 14.72
CA LEU A 17 5.03 -49.97 14.18
C LEU A 17 5.93 -49.25 15.19
N SER A 18 6.08 -49.89 16.35
CA SER A 18 7.22 -49.65 17.24
C SER A 18 7.86 -51.01 17.50
N LYS A 19 9.21 -51.03 17.46
CA LYS A 19 10.17 -52.14 17.60
C LYS A 19 10.81 -52.63 16.30
N CYS A 20 11.84 -51.91 15.88
CA CYS A 20 13.09 -52.50 15.37
C CYS A 20 14.25 -51.66 15.92
N LEU A 21 14.73 -52.04 17.10
CA LEU A 21 15.96 -51.56 17.72
C LEU A 21 17.06 -52.60 17.45
N ALA A 22 18.25 -52.09 17.11
CA ALA A 22 19.56 -52.75 17.07
C ALA A 22 19.93 -53.58 15.83
N LYS A 23 20.79 -53.02 14.95
CA LYS A 23 22.23 -53.34 14.80
C LYS A 23 22.79 -52.95 13.42
N CYS A 24 24.06 -52.55 13.44
CA CYS A 24 25.00 -52.38 12.31
C CYS A 24 24.87 -51.08 11.50
N PHE A 25 25.69 -50.07 11.82
CA PHE A 25 26.99 -49.88 11.17
C PHE A 25 27.78 -48.82 11.93
N SER A 26 28.89 -49.25 12.52
CA SER A 26 29.99 -48.37 12.94
C SER A 26 30.64 -47.82 11.68
N THR A 27 30.58 -46.51 11.47
CA THR A 27 31.56 -45.77 10.67
C THR A 27 31.83 -44.44 11.35
N THR A 28 33.10 -44.27 11.69
CA THR A 28 33.71 -43.07 12.24
C THR A 28 33.59 -41.92 11.25
N ILE A 29 32.65 -41.00 11.47
CA ILE A 29 32.67 -39.70 10.80
C ILE A 29 33.48 -38.76 11.69
N SER A 30 34.72 -38.52 11.24
CA SER A 30 35.59 -37.46 11.75
C SER A 30 34.82 -36.14 11.73
N SER A 31 34.55 -35.60 12.92
CA SER A 31 34.03 -34.26 13.13
C SER A 31 35.08 -33.23 12.75
N LYS A 32 35.25 -33.02 11.43
CA LYS A 32 35.81 -31.75 10.95
C LYS A 32 34.79 -30.68 11.23
N LYS A 33 35.10 -29.89 12.25
CA LYS A 33 34.53 -28.59 12.58
C LYS A 33 34.68 -27.68 11.35
N ILE A 34 33.73 -27.78 10.41
CA ILE A 34 33.58 -26.79 9.33
C ILE A 34 33.10 -25.53 10.03
N GLN A 35 33.96 -24.52 9.98
CA GLN A 35 33.84 -23.29 10.72
C GLN A 35 32.56 -22.54 10.32
N LEU A 36 31.84 -22.07 11.33
CA LEU A 36 30.73 -21.10 11.32
C LEU A 36 31.09 -19.71 10.71
N ASN A 37 32.16 -19.61 9.92
CA ASN A 37 32.74 -18.35 9.47
C ASN A 37 32.12 -17.84 8.14
N THR A 38 31.33 -18.65 7.45
CA THR A 38 30.73 -18.26 6.15
C THR A 38 29.43 -17.48 6.34
N GLU A 39 28.62 -17.81 7.34
CA GLU A 39 27.39 -17.09 7.66
C GLU A 39 27.69 -15.69 8.20
N GLU A 40 28.63 -15.56 9.14
CA GLU A 40 29.06 -14.25 9.70
C GLU A 40 29.69 -13.33 8.64
N LYS A 41 30.44 -13.88 7.67
CA LYS A 41 30.96 -13.09 6.55
C LYS A 41 29.86 -12.63 5.60
N SER A 42 28.87 -13.48 5.30
CA SER A 42 27.73 -13.09 4.45
C SER A 42 26.85 -12.04 5.12
N GLU A 43 26.61 -12.16 6.42
CA GLU A 43 25.90 -11.15 7.21
C GLU A 43 26.69 -9.84 7.33
N ASN A 44 28.00 -9.90 7.54
CA ASN A 44 28.84 -8.69 7.63
C ASN A 44 28.95 -7.95 6.29
N VAL A 45 29.04 -8.68 5.16
CA VAL A 45 29.03 -8.05 3.83
C VAL A 45 27.68 -7.38 3.53
N LEU A 46 26.56 -8.01 3.93
CA LEU A 46 25.23 -7.40 3.83
C LEU A 46 25.07 -6.20 4.75
N LYS A 47 25.59 -6.25 5.99
CA LYS A 47 25.57 -5.12 6.94
C LYS A 47 26.42 -3.93 6.46
N MET A 48 27.51 -4.17 5.72
CA MET A 48 28.37 -3.10 5.20
C MET A 48 27.83 -2.39 3.95
N ALA A 49 26.88 -2.99 3.23
CA ALA A 49 26.27 -2.38 2.04
C ALA A 49 25.32 -1.22 2.35
N ASP A 50 24.87 -1.09 3.60
CA ASP A 50 23.88 -0.11 4.05
C ASP A 50 24.49 1.17 4.68
N TYR A 51 25.81 1.30 4.70
CA TYR A 51 26.51 2.47 5.23
C TYR A 51 27.12 3.32 4.10
N ASP A 52 26.98 4.65 4.21
CA ASP A 52 27.67 5.61 3.34
C ASP A 52 29.19 5.43 3.43
N SER A 53 29.98 6.01 2.52
CA SER A 53 31.45 5.95 2.51
C SER A 53 32.10 6.43 3.82
N ARG A 54 31.31 7.06 4.70
CA ARG A 54 31.65 7.54 6.04
C ARG A 54 31.24 6.58 7.18
N GLY A 55 30.69 5.40 6.87
CA GLY A 55 30.22 4.45 7.89
C GLY A 55 28.94 4.89 8.61
N GLN A 56 28.16 5.81 8.04
CA GLN A 56 26.90 6.31 8.62
C GLN A 56 25.70 5.81 7.81
N ARG A 57 24.59 5.47 8.50
CA ARG A 57 23.34 5.12 7.81
C ARG A 57 22.80 6.36 7.08
N PRO A 58 22.30 6.23 5.85
CA PRO A 58 21.70 7.36 5.15
C PRO A 58 20.51 7.89 5.96
N ILE A 59 20.43 9.21 6.11
CA ILE A 59 19.32 9.86 6.80
C ILE A 59 18.10 9.78 5.89
N VAL A 60 17.19 8.87 6.22
CA VAL A 60 15.93 8.71 5.51
C VAL A 60 14.98 9.85 5.89
N PRO A 61 14.37 10.56 4.92
CA PRO A 61 13.34 11.54 5.22
C PRO A 61 12.15 10.91 5.94
N SER A 62 11.72 11.50 7.07
CA SER A 62 10.57 11.03 7.86
C SER A 62 9.27 10.91 7.04
N GLN A 63 9.14 11.73 5.98
CA GLN A 63 7.97 11.75 5.10
C GLN A 63 7.77 10.46 4.30
N TYR A 64 8.79 9.61 4.16
CA TYR A 64 8.73 8.37 3.34
C TYR A 64 7.62 7.42 3.78
N ARG A 65 7.29 7.41 5.08
CA ARG A 65 6.15 6.66 5.62
C ARG A 65 4.84 6.96 4.88
N HIS A 66 4.62 8.23 4.58
CA HIS A 66 3.37 8.68 3.98
C HIS A 66 3.43 8.65 2.45
N ILE A 67 4.60 8.91 1.87
CA ILE A 67 4.80 8.88 0.42
C ILE A 67 4.70 7.43 -0.09
N TYR A 68 5.40 6.52 0.58
CA TYR A 68 5.57 5.12 0.15
C TYR A 68 5.12 4.10 1.22
N PRO A 69 3.86 4.15 1.68
CA PRO A 69 3.34 3.19 2.65
C PRO A 69 3.49 1.74 2.19
N GLU A 70 3.51 1.47 0.88
CA GLU A 70 3.62 0.13 0.33
C GLU A 70 4.96 -0.58 0.59
N PHE A 71 6.05 0.14 0.89
CA PHE A 71 7.31 -0.52 1.25
C PHE A 71 7.28 -1.12 2.66
N LEU A 72 6.37 -0.63 3.50
CA LEU A 72 6.18 -1.17 4.83
C LEU A 72 5.37 -2.48 4.72
N PRO A 73 5.82 -3.55 5.38
CA PRO A 73 5.10 -4.82 5.39
C PRO A 73 3.83 -4.74 6.25
N ASP A 74 2.99 -5.76 6.15
CA ASP A 74 1.82 -5.89 7.03
C ASP A 74 2.26 -5.96 8.51
N PRO A 75 1.65 -5.22 9.43
CA PRO A 75 2.07 -5.21 10.84
C PRO A 75 1.77 -6.54 11.57
N LYS A 76 0.90 -7.39 11.00
CA LYS A 76 0.59 -8.72 11.55
C LYS A 76 1.75 -9.69 11.35
N GLN A 77 2.36 -10.12 12.46
CA GLN A 77 3.53 -11.00 12.46
C GLN A 77 3.33 -12.33 11.72
N GLU A 78 2.11 -12.87 11.72
CA GLU A 78 1.77 -14.16 11.07
C GLU A 78 2.11 -14.18 9.58
N PHE A 79 2.02 -13.03 8.90
CA PHE A 79 2.26 -12.92 7.47
C PHE A 79 3.67 -12.42 7.13
N ARG A 80 4.52 -12.15 8.12
CA ARG A 80 5.86 -11.57 7.94
C ARG A 80 6.89 -12.62 7.53
N ASN A 81 7.70 -12.27 6.53
CA ASN A 81 8.89 -13.04 6.17
C ASN A 81 9.93 -12.09 5.58
N LYS A 82 11.05 -11.91 6.30
CA LYS A 82 12.11 -10.95 5.94
C LYS A 82 12.68 -11.18 4.54
N LEU A 83 12.89 -12.45 4.16
CA LEU A 83 13.44 -12.76 2.84
C LEU A 83 12.43 -12.43 1.74
N ARG A 84 11.16 -12.80 1.94
CA ARG A 84 10.08 -12.49 0.99
C ARG A 84 9.94 -10.98 0.79
N GLU A 85 9.88 -10.23 1.88
CA GLU A 85 9.75 -8.77 1.87
C GLU A 85 10.94 -8.08 1.16
N LYS A 86 12.16 -8.60 1.35
CA LYS A 86 13.35 -8.06 0.68
C LYS A 86 13.34 -8.33 -0.84
N LEU A 87 12.90 -9.52 -1.25
CA LEU A 87 12.72 -9.86 -2.66
C LEU A 87 11.62 -8.99 -3.30
N GLU A 88 10.47 -8.86 -2.64
CA GLU A 88 9.37 -7.99 -3.08
C GLU A 88 9.84 -6.54 -3.27
N ARG A 89 10.59 -5.99 -2.31
CA ARG A 89 11.16 -4.63 -2.42
C ARG A 89 12.13 -4.48 -3.59
N THR A 90 12.90 -5.53 -3.88
CA THR A 90 13.81 -5.56 -5.04
C THR A 90 13.02 -5.50 -6.35
N ASP A 91 11.94 -6.27 -6.46
CA ASP A 91 11.06 -6.29 -7.63
C ASP A 91 10.28 -4.97 -7.79
N MET A 92 9.79 -4.39 -6.69
CA MET A 92 9.15 -3.07 -6.70
C MET A 92 10.10 -1.99 -7.24
N MET A 93 11.38 -2.05 -6.86
CA MET A 93 12.42 -1.16 -7.39
C MET A 93 12.69 -1.38 -8.87
N ALA A 94 12.77 -2.63 -9.30
CA ALA A 94 12.92 -2.96 -10.71
C ALA A 94 11.75 -2.37 -11.52
N ARG A 95 10.51 -2.50 -11.03
CA ARG A 95 9.34 -1.94 -11.71
C ARG A 95 9.35 -0.40 -11.75
N ARG A 96 9.74 0.28 -10.67
CA ARG A 96 9.87 1.76 -10.63
C ARG A 96 11.00 2.30 -11.50
N SER A 97 11.96 1.48 -11.89
CA SER A 97 12.96 1.89 -12.87
C SER A 97 12.39 2.01 -14.28
N VAL A 98 11.31 1.27 -14.57
CA VAL A 98 10.63 1.27 -15.87
C VAL A 98 9.49 2.30 -15.90
N ILE A 99 8.68 2.39 -14.83
CA ILE A 99 7.53 3.30 -14.75
C ILE A 99 7.75 4.39 -13.71
N ASP A 100 7.38 5.62 -14.08
CA ASP A 100 7.32 6.75 -13.15
C ASP A 100 6.04 6.66 -12.31
N ILE A 101 6.21 6.28 -11.05
CA ILE A 101 5.14 6.26 -10.05
C ILE A 101 5.27 7.54 -9.22
N PRO A 102 4.34 8.52 -9.36
CA PRO A 102 4.41 9.78 -8.64
C PRO A 102 4.02 9.61 -7.17
N GLU A 103 4.33 10.61 -6.36
CA GLU A 103 3.76 10.77 -5.02
C GLU A 103 2.28 11.15 -5.13
N PHE A 104 1.44 10.45 -4.36
CA PHE A 104 0.02 10.80 -4.18
C PHE A 104 -0.52 10.24 -2.87
N TYR A 105 -1.58 10.88 -2.36
CA TYR A 105 -2.23 10.51 -1.11
C TYR A 105 -3.71 10.20 -1.34
N VAL A 106 -4.37 9.70 -0.31
CA VAL A 106 -5.83 9.63 -0.30
C VAL A 106 -6.39 11.05 -0.34
N GLY A 107 -7.25 11.30 -1.31
CA GLY A 107 -7.76 12.62 -1.66
C GLY A 107 -7.12 13.25 -2.90
N SER A 108 -5.95 12.79 -3.34
CA SER A 108 -5.32 13.29 -4.56
C SER A 108 -6.08 12.83 -5.82
N ILE A 109 -6.06 13.64 -6.87
CA ILE A 109 -6.64 13.30 -8.18
C ILE A 109 -5.56 12.68 -9.05
N VAL A 110 -5.80 11.46 -9.50
CA VAL A 110 -4.83 10.66 -10.26
C VAL A 110 -5.48 10.20 -11.56
N ALA A 111 -4.70 10.27 -12.65
CA ALA A 111 -5.04 9.70 -13.94
C ALA A 111 -4.14 8.48 -14.20
N VAL A 112 -4.75 7.32 -14.43
CA VAL A 112 -4.05 6.07 -14.74
C VAL A 112 -4.33 5.71 -16.18
N THR A 113 -3.26 5.48 -16.94
CA THR A 113 -3.31 4.94 -18.30
C THR A 113 -2.85 3.49 -18.25
N TYR A 114 -3.70 2.56 -18.67
CA TYR A 114 -3.44 1.13 -18.64
C TYR A 114 -3.74 0.49 -20.00
N SER A 115 -3.09 -0.64 -20.25
CA SER A 115 -3.30 -1.45 -21.46
C SER A 115 -4.54 -2.31 -21.29
N GLU A 116 -5.47 -2.21 -22.24
CA GLU A 116 -6.72 -2.98 -22.25
C GLU A 116 -6.90 -3.62 -23.62
N PRO A 117 -6.83 -4.96 -23.76
CA PRO A 117 -6.86 -5.63 -25.06
C PRO A 117 -8.12 -5.35 -25.89
N HIS A 118 -9.25 -5.10 -25.23
CA HIS A 118 -10.57 -4.89 -25.85
C HIS A 118 -10.89 -3.41 -26.10
N ALA A 119 -10.03 -2.49 -25.65
CA ALA A 119 -10.20 -1.06 -25.93
C ALA A 119 -9.81 -0.74 -27.38
N PRO A 120 -10.43 0.28 -28.03
CA PRO A 120 -10.19 0.59 -29.44
C PRO A 120 -8.72 0.87 -29.76
N ASN A 121 -8.01 1.57 -28.87
CA ASN A 121 -6.59 1.89 -29.01
C ASN A 121 -5.68 0.94 -28.22
N LYS A 122 -6.23 -0.17 -27.71
CA LYS A 122 -5.60 -1.09 -26.73
C LYS A 122 -5.13 -0.43 -25.43
N THR A 123 -5.50 0.83 -25.23
CA THR A 123 -5.16 1.65 -24.07
C THR A 123 -6.42 2.35 -23.60
N ASN A 124 -6.53 2.49 -22.27
CA ASN A 124 -7.62 3.19 -21.63
C ASN A 124 -7.06 4.09 -20.53
N ARG A 125 -7.69 5.24 -20.33
CA ARG A 125 -7.30 6.24 -19.35
C ARG A 125 -8.48 6.51 -18.43
N PHE A 126 -8.22 6.46 -17.12
CA PHE A 126 -9.21 6.76 -16.11
C PHE A 126 -8.67 7.80 -15.15
N LEU A 127 -9.42 8.89 -14.95
CA LEU A 127 -9.13 9.94 -13.98
C LEU A 127 -10.13 9.85 -12.85
N GLY A 128 -9.65 9.95 -11.61
CA GLY A 128 -10.50 10.00 -10.43
C GLY A 128 -9.76 10.39 -9.16
N ILE A 129 -10.52 10.61 -8.09
CA ILE A 129 -9.98 10.81 -6.74
C ILE A 129 -9.56 9.47 -6.14
N CYS A 130 -8.37 9.43 -5.53
CA CYS A 130 -7.95 8.27 -4.76
C CYS A 130 -8.71 8.23 -3.43
N ILE A 131 -9.56 7.22 -3.25
CA ILE A 131 -10.41 7.08 -2.05
C ILE A 131 -9.80 6.19 -0.98
N GLN A 132 -8.92 5.27 -1.36
CA GLN A 132 -8.32 4.30 -0.47
C GLN A 132 -7.00 3.80 -1.06
N ARG A 133 -6.01 3.58 -0.21
CA ARG A 133 -4.77 2.85 -0.52
C ARG A 133 -4.69 1.65 0.42
N THR A 134 -4.56 0.46 -0.14
CA THR A 134 -4.62 -0.81 0.60
C THR A 134 -3.48 -1.74 0.21
N GLY A 135 -3.19 -2.71 1.08
CA GLY A 135 -2.15 -3.70 0.83
C GLY A 135 -0.73 -3.16 0.97
N CYS A 136 0.22 -4.08 0.88
CA CYS A 136 1.65 -3.82 0.99
C CYS A 136 2.43 -4.54 -0.11
N GLY A 137 3.69 -4.16 -0.30
CA GLY A 137 4.60 -4.79 -1.25
C GLY A 137 4.09 -4.70 -2.68
N LEU A 138 4.19 -5.82 -3.42
CA LEU A 138 3.69 -5.95 -4.79
C LEU A 138 2.16 -5.91 -4.89
N ARG A 139 1.45 -6.21 -3.78
CA ARG A 139 -0.01 -6.23 -3.71
C ARG A 139 -0.61 -4.88 -3.34
N ALA A 140 0.21 -3.83 -3.24
CA ALA A 140 -0.29 -2.49 -2.96
C ALA A 140 -1.27 -2.04 -4.05
N ALA A 141 -2.46 -1.67 -3.63
CA ALA A 141 -3.56 -1.27 -4.47
C ALA A 141 -4.09 0.10 -4.05
N PHE A 142 -4.76 0.77 -4.98
CA PHE A 142 -5.48 1.98 -4.71
C PHE A 142 -6.76 2.04 -5.52
N VAL A 143 -7.80 2.62 -4.94
CA VAL A 143 -9.11 2.74 -5.58
C VAL A 143 -9.30 4.18 -6.04
N LEU A 144 -9.57 4.34 -7.33
CA LEU A 144 -9.96 5.61 -7.93
C LEU A 144 -11.47 5.65 -8.09
N ARG A 145 -12.07 6.80 -7.75
CA ARG A 145 -13.50 7.06 -7.92
C ARG A 145 -13.70 8.29 -8.81
N ASN A 146 -14.63 8.21 -9.76
CA ASN A 146 -15.10 9.37 -10.50
C ASN A 146 -16.58 9.18 -10.86
N VAL A 147 -17.31 10.27 -11.04
CA VAL A 147 -18.66 10.26 -11.60
C VAL A 147 -18.56 10.68 -13.06
N VAL A 148 -18.85 9.75 -13.97
CA VAL A 148 -18.84 9.98 -15.42
C VAL A 148 -20.25 9.71 -15.93
N ASP A 149 -20.81 10.64 -16.71
CA ASP A 149 -22.18 10.55 -17.23
C ASP A 149 -23.22 10.26 -16.12
N HIS A 150 -23.09 10.95 -14.99
CA HIS A 150 -23.92 10.79 -13.78
C HIS A 150 -23.87 9.39 -13.13
N MET A 151 -22.96 8.52 -13.56
CA MET A 151 -22.72 7.20 -12.97
C MET A 151 -21.42 7.21 -12.15
N GLY A 152 -21.49 6.74 -10.91
CA GLY A 152 -20.30 6.59 -10.06
C GLY A 152 -19.51 5.34 -10.45
N ILE A 153 -18.30 5.53 -10.98
CA ILE A 153 -17.39 4.47 -11.38
C ILE A 153 -16.23 4.40 -10.38
N GLU A 154 -15.91 3.18 -9.94
CA GLU A 154 -14.73 2.89 -9.14
C GLU A 154 -13.85 1.88 -9.87
N LYS A 155 -12.55 2.14 -9.92
CA LYS A 155 -11.55 1.21 -10.45
C LYS A 155 -10.44 1.02 -9.42
N GLU A 156 -10.19 -0.23 -9.06
CA GLU A 156 -9.05 -0.63 -8.24
C GLU A 156 -7.86 -0.95 -9.15
N TYR A 157 -6.71 -0.36 -8.84
CA TYR A 157 -5.46 -0.59 -9.55
C TYR A 157 -4.41 -1.14 -8.59
N TYR A 158 -3.67 -2.15 -9.03
CA TYR A 158 -2.45 -2.58 -8.35
C TYR A 158 -1.28 -1.74 -8.83
N LEU A 159 -0.56 -1.11 -7.90
CA LEU A 159 0.47 -0.10 -8.18
C LEU A 159 1.60 -0.64 -9.08
N TYR A 160 1.92 -1.93 -8.97
CA TYR A 160 3.00 -2.60 -9.67
C TYR A 160 2.53 -3.48 -10.83
N ASP A 161 1.26 -3.39 -11.24
CA ASP A 161 0.73 -4.16 -12.36
C ASP A 161 1.51 -3.87 -13.67
N PRO A 162 1.99 -4.88 -14.40
CA PRO A 162 2.58 -4.71 -15.73
C PRO A 162 1.65 -4.02 -16.75
N THR A 163 0.33 -4.11 -16.61
CA THR A 163 -0.63 -3.52 -17.56
C THR A 163 -0.65 -2.00 -17.51
N ILE A 164 -0.29 -1.39 -16.37
CA ILE A 164 -0.23 0.06 -16.22
C ILE A 164 0.93 0.59 -17.04
N GLN A 165 0.66 1.62 -17.85
CA GLN A 165 1.65 2.29 -18.70
C GLN A 165 2.14 3.58 -18.05
N GLN A 166 1.24 4.37 -17.47
CA GLN A 166 1.57 5.66 -16.87
C GLN A 166 0.60 6.01 -15.75
N ILE A 167 1.13 6.59 -14.67
CA ILE A 167 0.36 7.17 -13.57
C ILE A 167 0.70 8.66 -13.50
N GLU A 168 -0.30 9.52 -13.64
CA GLU A 168 -0.16 10.97 -13.54
C GLU A 168 -0.92 11.47 -12.31
N CYS A 169 -0.22 12.15 -11.39
CA CYS A 169 -0.89 12.91 -10.35
C CYS A 169 -1.33 14.26 -10.95
N LYS A 170 -2.64 14.50 -11.07
CA LYS A 170 -3.19 15.74 -11.61
C LYS A 170 -3.28 16.82 -10.54
N ARG A 171 -3.75 16.46 -9.35
CA ARG A 171 -3.79 17.36 -8.19
C ARG A 171 -3.33 16.60 -6.95
N LEU A 172 -2.24 17.08 -6.35
CA LEU A 172 -1.70 16.52 -5.13
C LEU A 172 -2.32 17.23 -3.92
N GLU A 173 -3.21 16.53 -3.23
CA GLU A 173 -3.84 17.02 -2.00
C GLU A 173 -4.05 15.87 -1.02
N LYS A 174 -4.10 16.22 0.27
CA LYS A 174 -4.50 15.33 1.37
C LYS A 174 -5.89 15.70 1.86
N ARG A 175 -6.61 14.74 2.42
CA ARG A 175 -7.87 14.98 3.15
C ARG A 175 -7.66 14.77 4.65
N LEU A 176 -8.69 15.08 5.43
CA LEU A 176 -8.67 14.91 6.89
C LEU A 176 -8.71 13.44 7.33
N ASP A 177 -9.26 12.59 6.48
CA ASP A 177 -9.44 11.16 6.71
C ASP A 177 -8.51 10.34 5.81
N ASP A 178 -8.06 9.20 6.32
CA ASP A 178 -7.20 8.27 5.57
C ASP A 178 -7.97 7.45 4.53
N GLU A 179 -9.30 7.35 4.66
CA GLU A 179 -10.19 6.65 3.72
C GLU A 179 -11.44 7.49 3.40
N LEU A 180 -11.76 7.62 2.12
CA LEU A 180 -12.88 8.46 1.62
C LEU A 180 -14.04 7.61 1.10
N LEU A 181 -14.26 6.43 1.71
CA LEU A 181 -15.31 5.50 1.30
C LEU A 181 -16.73 6.09 1.40
N TYR A 182 -16.90 7.14 2.21
CA TYR A 182 -18.16 7.88 2.35
C TYR A 182 -18.56 8.68 1.10
N LEU A 183 -17.64 8.90 0.15
CA LEU A 183 -17.96 9.54 -1.14
C LEU A 183 -18.97 8.74 -1.98
N ARG A 184 -19.21 7.48 -1.63
CA ARG A 184 -20.28 6.64 -2.21
C ARG A 184 -21.67 7.14 -1.82
N ASP A 185 -21.82 7.59 -0.58
CA ASP A 185 -23.08 8.06 0.00
C ASP A 185 -23.20 9.61 0.00
N ALA A 186 -22.14 10.31 -0.42
CA ALA A 186 -22.12 11.76 -0.58
C ALA A 186 -22.79 12.22 -1.90
N PRO A 187 -23.16 13.52 -2.00
CA PRO A 187 -23.54 14.16 -3.26
C PRO A 187 -22.48 13.94 -4.35
N PRO A 188 -22.90 13.73 -5.61
CA PRO A 188 -21.98 13.43 -6.71
C PRO A 188 -20.99 14.57 -6.99
N GLU A 189 -21.32 15.81 -6.63
CA GLU A 189 -20.48 17.00 -6.82
C GLU A 189 -19.05 16.82 -6.26
N TYR A 190 -18.91 16.22 -5.08
CA TYR A 190 -17.62 16.00 -4.43
C TYR A 190 -16.77 14.88 -5.06
N SER A 191 -17.37 14.10 -5.98
CA SER A 191 -16.76 12.95 -6.64
C SER A 191 -16.68 13.11 -8.15
N THR A 192 -17.17 14.23 -8.70
CA THR A 192 -17.21 14.49 -10.15
C THR A 192 -15.98 15.30 -10.51
N PHE A 193 -15.13 14.75 -11.38
CA PHE A 193 -13.93 15.42 -11.89
C PHE A 193 -13.88 15.35 -13.41
N PRO A 194 -13.53 16.46 -14.09
CA PRO A 194 -13.40 16.46 -15.55
C PRO A 194 -12.27 15.52 -15.99
N LEU A 195 -12.51 14.70 -17.02
CA LEU A 195 -11.54 13.72 -17.51
C LEU A 195 -10.28 14.38 -18.10
N ASP A 196 -10.44 15.58 -18.67
CA ASP A 196 -9.39 16.37 -19.31
C ASP A 196 -8.78 17.42 -18.37
N MET A 197 -8.83 17.18 -17.05
CA MET A 197 -8.24 18.08 -16.06
C MET A 197 -6.73 18.28 -16.32
N GLU A 198 -6.31 19.54 -16.33
CA GLU A 198 -4.90 19.91 -16.38
C GLU A 198 -4.19 19.56 -15.07
N THR A 199 -2.87 19.37 -15.14
CA THR A 199 -2.06 19.07 -13.96
C THR A 199 -1.76 20.36 -13.19
N GLU A 200 -2.17 20.40 -11.92
CA GLU A 200 -1.83 21.49 -10.98
C GLU A 200 -0.41 21.26 -10.43
N PHE A 201 0.48 22.22 -10.68
CA PHE A 201 1.88 22.14 -10.23
C PHE A 201 2.05 22.75 -8.84
N LEU A 202 2.67 21.98 -7.94
CA LEU A 202 3.19 22.48 -6.67
C LEU A 202 4.68 22.83 -6.83
N PRO A 203 5.16 23.92 -6.21
CA PRO A 203 6.58 24.22 -6.21
C PRO A 203 7.38 23.12 -5.48
N ASP A 204 8.58 22.82 -5.97
CA ASP A 204 9.44 21.76 -5.43
C ASP A 204 9.76 22.06 -3.95
N GLY A 205 9.49 21.10 -3.07
CA GLY A 205 9.71 21.23 -1.62
C GLY A 205 8.59 21.87 -0.80
N ALA A 206 7.50 22.33 -1.41
CA ALA A 206 6.34 22.77 -0.64
C ALA A 206 5.63 21.59 0.02
N GLU A 207 5.09 21.82 1.22
CA GLU A 207 4.28 20.83 1.91
C GLU A 207 2.97 20.55 1.14
N VAL A 208 2.54 19.30 1.17
CA VAL A 208 1.33 18.88 0.49
C VAL A 208 0.10 19.50 1.18
N PRO A 209 -0.75 20.25 0.46
CA PRO A 209 -1.88 20.93 1.06
C PRO A 209 -2.91 19.92 1.60
N VAL A 210 -3.39 20.17 2.82
CA VAL A 210 -4.48 19.39 3.43
C VAL A 210 -5.79 20.11 3.21
N ASN A 211 -6.63 19.53 2.37
CA ASN A 211 -7.96 20.02 2.07
C ASN A 211 -8.92 19.66 3.20
N LYS A 212 -9.41 20.69 3.91
CA LYS A 212 -10.29 20.58 5.09
C LYS A 212 -11.78 20.64 4.76
N ILE A 213 -12.17 20.47 3.50
CA ILE A 213 -13.58 20.46 3.10
C ILE A 213 -14.33 19.37 3.88
N VAL A 214 -15.45 19.76 4.47
CA VAL A 214 -16.39 18.90 5.17
C VAL A 214 -17.57 18.60 4.23
N ILE A 215 -17.90 17.32 4.07
CA ILE A 215 -18.84 16.84 3.07
C ILE A 215 -20.18 16.44 3.74
N PRO A 216 -21.33 16.97 3.28
CA PRO A 216 -22.64 16.49 3.70
C PRO A 216 -22.95 15.12 3.06
N LEU A 217 -23.65 14.25 3.77
CA LEU A 217 -24.17 13.00 3.20
C LEU A 217 -25.54 13.20 2.57
N LYS A 218 -25.88 12.34 1.60
CA LYS A 218 -27.26 12.23 1.08
C LYS A 218 -28.23 11.79 2.17
N GLU A 219 -29.51 11.86 1.87
CA GLU A 219 -30.52 11.20 2.69
C GLU A 219 -30.29 9.68 2.74
N ARG A 220 -30.79 9.06 3.79
CA ARG A 220 -30.65 7.61 4.04
C ARG A 220 -31.57 6.82 3.09
N PRO A 221 -31.29 5.52 2.81
CA PRO A 221 -30.29 4.64 3.42
C PRO A 221 -28.88 4.77 2.83
N TRP A 222 -27.87 4.61 3.68
CA TRP A 222 -26.46 4.53 3.30
C TRP A 222 -25.94 3.09 3.34
N ARG A 223 -24.84 2.82 2.63
CA ARG A 223 -24.18 1.50 2.66
C ARG A 223 -23.60 1.18 4.04
N THR A 224 -23.00 2.18 4.69
CA THR A 224 -22.30 2.02 5.97
C THR A 224 -22.91 2.92 7.03
N LYS A 225 -22.84 2.48 8.30
CA LYS A 225 -23.19 3.31 9.45
C LYS A 225 -22.04 4.26 9.75
N TRP A 226 -21.95 5.35 8.99
CA TRP A 226 -20.89 6.36 9.14
C TRP A 226 -20.89 7.00 10.52
N GLU A 227 -22.02 7.02 11.23
CA GLU A 227 -22.10 7.51 12.61
C GLU A 227 -21.27 6.72 13.62
N LEU A 228 -20.87 5.49 13.27
CA LEU A 228 -20.01 4.64 14.11
C LEU A 228 -18.51 4.84 13.83
N HIS A 229 -18.17 5.48 12.72
CA HIS A 229 -16.80 5.72 12.30
C HIS A 229 -16.38 7.12 12.75
N ASP A 230 -15.13 7.27 13.23
CA ASP A 230 -14.60 8.57 13.69
C ASP A 230 -14.09 9.42 12.52
N MET A 231 -15.00 9.72 11.57
CA MET A 231 -14.69 10.48 10.35
C MET A 231 -14.70 11.98 10.64
N LYS A 232 -13.64 12.68 10.22
CA LYS A 232 -13.46 14.13 10.40
C LYS A 232 -13.95 14.94 9.19
N GLY A 233 -13.95 14.33 8.00
CA GLY A 233 -14.36 14.97 6.74
C GLY A 233 -15.86 14.97 6.48
N LEU A 234 -16.70 14.48 7.40
CA LEU A 234 -18.16 14.45 7.26
C LEU A 234 -18.85 15.53 8.09
N LEU A 235 -19.93 16.10 7.55
CA LEU A 235 -20.72 17.09 8.26
C LEU A 235 -21.50 16.41 9.41
N PRO A 236 -21.20 16.69 10.70
CA PRO A 236 -21.76 15.94 11.82
C PRO A 236 -23.29 15.94 11.87
N GLU A 237 -23.90 17.05 11.42
CA GLU A 237 -25.35 17.24 11.37
C GLU A 237 -26.03 16.21 10.46
N THR A 238 -25.47 15.96 9.28
CA THR A 238 -26.02 14.98 8.32
C THR A 238 -25.88 13.55 8.82
N VAL A 239 -24.73 13.23 9.42
CA VAL A 239 -24.41 11.88 9.89
C VAL A 239 -25.29 11.48 11.07
N ILE A 240 -25.39 12.34 12.08
CA ILE A 240 -26.03 12.01 13.35
C ILE A 240 -27.42 12.66 13.49
N ALA A 241 -28.31 12.33 12.55
CA ALA A 241 -29.72 12.68 12.67
C ALA A 241 -30.40 11.90 13.81
N GLY A 242 -30.55 12.54 14.98
CA GLY A 242 -31.42 12.13 16.10
C GLY A 242 -30.70 11.69 17.38
N LYS A 243 -31.30 12.03 18.55
CA LYS A 243 -30.77 11.75 19.90
C LYS A 243 -30.45 10.26 20.13
N ASN A 244 -31.28 9.35 19.64
CA ASN A 244 -31.07 7.91 19.81
C ASN A 244 -29.84 7.40 19.06
N ARG A 245 -29.54 7.97 17.89
CA ARG A 245 -28.34 7.61 17.11
C ARG A 245 -27.08 8.18 17.73
N MET A 246 -27.12 9.43 18.23
CA MET A 246 -26.03 10.00 19.02
C MET A 246 -25.65 9.08 20.19
N LYS A 247 -26.65 8.60 20.94
CA LYS A 247 -26.42 7.67 22.06
C LYS A 247 -25.77 6.36 21.60
N ARG A 248 -26.24 5.76 20.49
CA ARG A 248 -25.66 4.53 19.94
C ARG A 248 -24.23 4.71 19.44
N ALA A 249 -23.97 5.81 18.73
CA ALA A 249 -22.63 6.17 18.27
C ALA A 249 -21.68 6.36 19.46
N ALA A 250 -22.10 7.14 20.47
CA ALA A 250 -21.33 7.35 21.69
C ALA A 250 -21.03 6.04 22.45
N ALA A 251 -21.99 5.11 22.50
CA ALA A 251 -21.80 3.80 23.11
C ALA A 251 -20.84 2.89 22.35
N PHE A 252 -20.68 3.08 21.03
CA PHE A 252 -19.75 2.31 20.20
C PHE A 252 -18.31 2.85 20.25
N LYS A 253 -18.13 4.13 20.59
CA LYS A 253 -16.80 4.72 20.73
C LYS A 253 -15.98 3.95 21.76
N LYS A 254 -14.68 3.81 21.46
CA LYS A 254 -13.71 3.15 22.35
C LYS A 254 -12.60 4.12 22.75
N PRO A 255 -12.86 5.07 23.66
CA PRO A 255 -11.86 6.08 24.04
C PRO A 255 -10.55 5.49 24.59
N TRP A 256 -10.60 4.28 25.15
CA TRP A 256 -9.43 3.58 25.71
C TRP A 256 -8.44 3.11 24.62
N GLU A 257 -8.86 2.93 23.37
CA GLU A 257 -7.96 2.46 22.30
C GLU A 257 -6.82 3.46 22.02
N LYS A 258 -7.05 4.76 22.23
CA LYS A 258 -6.00 5.79 22.15
C LYS A 258 -4.84 5.54 23.14
N TYR A 259 -5.14 4.91 24.28
CA TYR A 259 -4.18 4.65 25.35
C TYR A 259 -3.72 3.18 25.37
N ASP A 260 -4.22 2.34 24.46
CA ASP A 260 -3.82 0.94 24.37
C ASP A 260 -2.50 0.81 23.61
N LEU A 261 -1.40 0.89 24.36
CA LEU A 261 -0.03 0.77 23.82
C LEU A 261 0.21 -0.55 23.09
N MET A 262 -0.43 -1.64 23.54
CA MET A 262 -0.27 -2.96 22.93
C MET A 262 -0.97 -3.02 21.57
N LYS A 263 -2.16 -2.40 21.46
CA LYS A 263 -2.84 -2.25 20.18
C LYS A 263 -2.00 -1.40 19.21
N ILE A 264 -1.51 -0.25 19.66
CA ILE A 264 -0.64 0.63 18.84
C ILE A 264 0.61 -0.13 18.37
N TYR A 265 1.27 -0.87 19.26
CA TYR A 265 2.45 -1.68 18.94
C TYR A 265 2.15 -2.77 17.90
N ARG A 266 0.97 -3.42 17.95
CA ARG A 266 0.57 -4.45 16.98
C ARG A 266 0.11 -3.88 15.64
N GLU A 267 -0.32 -2.63 15.60
CA GLU A 267 -0.81 -1.97 14.38
C GLU A 267 0.29 -1.21 13.63
N THR A 268 1.36 -0.83 14.34
CA THR A 268 2.45 -0.02 13.79
C THR A 268 3.75 -0.79 13.74
N ILE A 269 4.52 -0.57 12.68
CA ILE A 269 5.88 -1.08 12.58
C ILE A 269 6.81 -0.15 13.37
N PRO A 270 7.75 -0.66 14.18
CA PRO A 270 8.72 0.17 14.90
C PRO A 270 9.51 1.09 13.96
N ASP A 271 9.81 2.31 14.41
CA ASP A 271 10.50 3.31 13.58
C ASP A 271 11.91 2.86 13.15
N GLU A 272 12.60 2.09 13.99
CA GLU A 272 13.90 1.50 13.67
C GLU A 272 13.83 0.56 12.45
N GLU A 273 12.76 -0.24 12.39
CA GLU A 273 12.52 -1.17 11.30
C GLU A 273 12.08 -0.42 10.04
N GLN A 274 11.24 0.60 10.17
CA GLN A 274 10.89 1.49 9.05
C GLN A 274 12.15 2.14 8.46
N GLN A 275 13.03 2.68 9.30
CA GLN A 275 14.27 3.31 8.86
C GLN A 275 15.20 2.32 8.17
N ALA A 276 15.31 1.09 8.68
CA ALA A 276 16.06 0.03 8.02
C ALA A 276 15.49 -0.27 6.62
N ILE A 277 14.18 -0.53 6.53
CA ILE A 277 13.51 -0.82 5.25
C ILE A 277 13.69 0.32 4.25
N TYR A 278 13.48 1.56 4.68
CA TYR A 278 13.64 2.71 3.80
C TYR A 278 15.09 2.97 3.41
N SER A 279 16.06 2.69 4.29
CA SER A 279 17.48 2.85 3.96
C SER A 279 17.91 1.94 2.81
N GLU A 280 17.38 0.71 2.75
CA GLU A 280 17.62 -0.25 1.66
C GLU A 280 17.16 0.30 0.29
N VAL A 281 16.09 1.10 0.30
CA VAL A 281 15.40 1.57 -0.92
C VAL A 281 15.80 3.00 -1.30
N HIS A 282 16.21 3.81 -0.32
CA HIS A 282 16.48 5.24 -0.46
C HIS A 282 17.53 5.55 -1.52
N SER A 283 18.64 4.81 -1.55
CA SER A 283 19.72 5.00 -2.52
C SER A 283 19.21 4.88 -3.97
N LYS A 284 18.42 3.83 -4.25
CA LYS A 284 17.82 3.58 -5.57
C LYS A 284 16.77 4.63 -5.92
N LEU A 285 15.90 5.00 -4.97
CA LEU A 285 14.90 6.05 -5.20
C LEU A 285 15.55 7.39 -5.56
N ASN A 286 16.59 7.79 -4.83
CA ASN A 286 17.31 9.03 -5.09
C ASN A 286 17.98 9.01 -6.47
N GLN A 287 18.63 7.89 -6.83
CA GLN A 287 19.20 7.71 -8.18
C GLN A 287 18.15 7.83 -9.29
N LEU A 288 16.98 7.20 -9.10
CA LEU A 288 15.85 7.31 -10.02
C LEU A 288 15.35 8.74 -10.13
N GLU A 289 15.16 9.44 -9.03
CA GLU A 289 14.73 10.85 -9.02
C GLU A 289 15.71 11.75 -9.78
N LEU A 290 17.02 11.61 -9.51
CA LEU A 290 18.07 12.36 -10.21
C LEU A 290 18.09 12.06 -11.71
N SER A 291 17.95 10.79 -12.09
CA SER A 291 17.86 10.39 -13.50
C SER A 291 16.65 11.01 -14.19
N ARG A 292 15.49 11.03 -13.52
CA ARG A 292 14.24 11.63 -14.03
C ARG A 292 14.38 13.14 -14.17
N LYS A 293 14.95 13.83 -13.18
CA LYS A 293 15.25 15.27 -13.24
C LYS A 293 16.17 15.59 -14.43
N LYS A 294 17.21 14.78 -14.68
CA LYS A 294 18.09 14.92 -15.85
C LYS A 294 17.34 14.70 -17.17
N MET A 295 16.50 13.68 -17.27
CA MET A 295 15.68 13.40 -18.47
C MET A 295 14.68 14.53 -18.76
N LYS A 296 14.00 15.08 -17.74
CA LYS A 296 13.08 16.22 -17.87
C LYS A 296 13.81 17.45 -18.41
N ARG A 297 14.99 17.79 -17.88
CA ARG A 297 15.81 18.92 -18.36
C ARG A 297 16.26 18.74 -19.81
N LYS A 298 16.65 17.51 -20.22
CA LYS A 298 17.02 17.21 -21.62
C LYS A 298 15.85 17.41 -22.58
N ARG A 299 14.63 17.00 -22.20
CA ARG A 299 13.42 17.13 -23.03
C ARG A 299 12.99 18.57 -23.27
N GLY A 300 13.25 19.49 -22.34
CA GLY A 300 12.91 20.91 -22.50
C GLY A 300 13.76 21.67 -23.53
N PHE A 301 14.89 21.10 -23.97
CA PHE A 301 15.78 21.73 -24.95
C PHE A 301 15.53 21.16 -26.35
N VAL A 302 14.46 21.61 -27.01
CA VAL A 302 14.28 21.39 -28.46
C VAL A 302 14.85 22.63 -29.15
N ARG A 303 15.92 22.46 -29.95
CA ARG A 303 16.45 23.56 -30.77
C ARG A 303 15.36 23.91 -31.80
N PRO A 304 14.99 25.19 -31.98
CA PRO A 304 14.05 25.57 -33.03
C PRO A 304 14.62 25.14 -34.38
N THR A 305 13.86 24.35 -35.14
CA THR A 305 14.16 24.07 -36.54
C THR A 305 13.99 25.36 -37.32
N LYS A 306 15.04 25.82 -38.00
CA LYS A 306 14.90 26.92 -38.96
C LYS A 306 13.96 26.42 -40.07
N GLU A 307 12.79 27.05 -40.19
CA GLU A 307 11.97 26.87 -41.38
C GLU A 307 12.75 27.43 -42.58
N HIS A 308 12.92 26.59 -43.61
CA HIS A 308 13.58 26.93 -44.87
C HIS A 308 12.54 27.39 -45.89
#